data_AF-A0A1F8QNY7-F1
#
_entry.id   AF-A0A1F8QNY7-F1
#
_cell.length_a   1.000
_cell.length_b   1.000
_cell.length_c   1.000
_cell.angle_alpha   90.00
_cell.angle_beta   90.00
_cell.angle_gamma   90.00
#
_symmetry.space_group_name_H-M   'P 1'
#
loop_
_entity.id
_entity.type
_entity.pdbx_description
1 polymer ?
#
loop_
_entity_poly.entity_id
_entity_poly.type
_entity_poly.pdbx_seq_one_letter_code
_entity_poly.pdbx_strand_id
1 'polypeptide(L)'
;MPVEILKDKWPGSVRQVTFGATAAEGGTRAKSITVGGQTSLPFMHFEAPIPYRPVIGLEIRDRRPDDWSPLLLQEWAEVIDDPGKWAKAGQDAGADLIQMTLNLTDKDGKPNTPEAAVAAVKSVLGACSLPLIVFGPGQAEMDNALLVPVAEATKGERLVLGICEDKNYRTIVATAMANGHLVNARTPMDVNLAKQLNILISDMGLPADRILMDPTTGAL
;
A
#
# COMPACT_ATOMS: atom_id res chain seq x y z
N MET A 1 46.01 18.97 9.80
CA MET A 1 44.87 19.91 9.73
C MET A 1 43.61 19.11 10.06
N PRO A 2 42.68 19.62 10.90
CA PRO A 2 41.41 18.92 11.14
C PRO A 2 40.60 18.87 9.85
N VAL A 3 39.98 17.73 9.58
CA VAL A 3 39.04 17.55 8.46
C VAL A 3 37.64 17.82 8.99
N GLU A 4 36.97 18.82 8.44
CA GLU A 4 35.58 19.13 8.76
C GLU A 4 34.65 18.41 7.79
N ILE A 5 33.64 17.71 8.31
CA ILE A 5 32.63 17.05 7.48
C ILE A 5 31.62 18.11 7.06
N LEU A 6 31.50 18.34 5.75
CA LEU A 6 30.50 19.24 5.19
C LEU A 6 29.10 18.69 5.48
N LYS A 7 28.20 19.55 5.96
CA LYS A 7 26.80 19.23 6.20
C LYS A 7 25.91 20.21 5.45
N ASP A 8 24.97 19.69 4.68
CA ASP A 8 23.97 20.51 4.01
C ASP A 8 22.84 20.97 4.94
N LYS A 9 22.15 22.04 4.55
CA LYS A 9 20.95 22.55 5.24
C LYS A 9 19.72 22.28 4.39
N TRP A 10 18.81 21.47 4.91
CA TRP A 10 17.59 21.04 4.23
C TRP A 10 16.38 21.82 4.74
N PRO A 11 15.71 22.65 3.93
CA PRO A 11 14.58 23.49 4.38
C PRO A 11 13.24 22.72 4.49
N GLY A 12 13.19 21.49 3.97
CA GLY A 12 11.97 20.67 3.93
C GLY A 12 12.15 19.31 4.60
N SER A 13 11.04 18.61 4.79
CA SER A 13 11.01 17.23 5.28
C SER A 13 10.07 16.39 4.42
N VAL A 14 10.38 15.10 4.31
CA VAL A 14 9.44 14.11 3.79
C VAL A 14 8.31 13.95 4.81
N ARG A 15 7.06 13.95 4.35
CA ARG A 15 5.90 13.78 5.24
C ARG A 15 5.95 12.44 5.95
N GLN A 16 5.53 12.41 7.21
CA GLN A 16 5.34 11.17 7.94
C GLN A 16 3.97 10.59 7.59
N VAL A 17 3.93 9.32 7.22
CA VAL A 17 2.71 8.63 6.82
C VAL A 17 2.56 7.39 7.69
N THR A 18 1.44 7.27 8.40
CA THR A 18 1.16 6.12 9.28
C THR A 18 0.02 5.28 8.74
N PHE A 19 0.24 3.98 8.56
CA PHE A 19 -0.76 3.03 8.07
C PHE A 19 -0.81 1.76 8.92
N GLY A 20 -1.96 1.09 8.87
CA GLY A 20 -2.37 0.12 9.89
C GLY A 20 -2.84 0.82 11.18
N ALA A 21 -3.86 0.25 11.81
CA ALA A 21 -4.40 0.72 13.07
C ALA A 21 -4.49 -0.41 14.09
N THR A 22 -3.99 -0.14 15.29
CA THR A 22 -4.10 -1.06 16.42
C THR A 22 -5.49 -1.03 17.06
N ALA A 23 -5.77 -1.94 18.00
CA ALA A 23 -7.00 -1.93 18.78
C ALA A 23 -7.28 -0.60 19.49
N ALA A 24 -6.22 0.07 19.99
CA ALA A 24 -6.34 1.39 20.61
C ALA A 24 -6.70 2.51 19.62
N GLU A 25 -6.48 2.29 18.33
CA GLU A 25 -6.76 3.22 17.24
C GLU A 25 -8.01 2.85 16.43
N GLY A 26 -8.74 1.79 16.86
CA GLY A 26 -9.97 1.32 16.21
C GLY A 26 -9.79 0.31 15.08
N GLY A 27 -8.57 -0.23 14.88
CA GLY A 27 -8.30 -1.32 13.94
C GLY A 27 -7.96 -2.63 14.65
N THR A 28 -7.45 -3.61 13.92
CA THR A 28 -7.11 -4.94 14.47
C THR A 28 -5.65 -5.35 14.25
N ARG A 29 -4.81 -4.43 13.76
CA ARG A 29 -3.38 -4.70 13.53
C ARG A 29 -2.64 -4.82 14.86
N ALA A 30 -1.57 -5.61 14.88
CA ALA A 30 -0.71 -5.70 16.08
C ALA A 30 0.15 -4.45 16.27
N LYS A 31 0.50 -3.78 15.17
CA LYS A 31 1.27 -2.53 15.14
C LYS A 31 0.86 -1.68 13.95
N SER A 32 1.00 -0.37 14.10
CA SER A 32 1.02 0.57 12.97
C SER A 32 2.45 0.73 12.46
N ILE A 33 2.59 1.13 11.20
CA ILE A 33 3.87 1.47 10.58
C ILE A 33 3.85 2.93 10.17
N THR A 34 4.90 3.66 10.53
CA THR A 34 5.15 5.02 10.07
C THR A 34 6.37 5.03 9.15
N VAL A 35 6.25 5.69 8.01
CA VAL A 35 7.34 5.94 7.05
C VAL A 35 7.50 7.44 6.82
N GLY A 36 8.62 7.85 6.24
CA GLY A 36 8.91 9.26 5.92
C GLY A 36 9.67 9.98 7.03
N GLY A 37 9.51 11.30 7.14
CA GLY A 37 10.15 12.12 8.17
C GLY A 37 11.62 12.47 7.92
N GLN A 38 12.20 12.09 6.78
CA GLN A 38 13.59 12.41 6.45
C GLN A 38 13.78 13.92 6.24
N THR A 39 14.88 14.45 6.81
CA THR A 39 15.33 15.85 6.65
C THR A 39 16.75 15.92 6.08
N SER A 40 17.16 14.88 5.34
CA SER A 40 18.43 14.77 4.64
C SER A 40 18.30 13.75 3.50
N LEU A 41 19.36 13.59 2.71
CA LEU A 41 19.45 12.51 1.73
C LEU A 41 19.48 11.11 2.38
N PRO A 42 19.15 10.04 1.62
CA PRO A 42 19.09 8.69 2.14
C PRO A 42 20.37 8.25 2.86
N PHE A 43 20.22 7.77 4.10
CA PHE A 43 21.28 7.21 4.95
C PHE A 43 22.43 8.16 5.34
N MET A 44 22.26 9.48 5.16
CA MET A 44 23.21 10.51 5.62
C MET A 44 23.08 10.81 7.12
N HIS A 45 23.27 9.79 7.97
CA HIS A 45 23.11 9.89 9.44
C HIS A 45 24.03 10.93 10.11
N PHE A 46 25.11 11.31 9.45
CA PHE A 46 26.02 12.35 9.95
C PHE A 46 25.42 13.76 9.86
N GLU A 47 24.42 13.97 8.99
CA GLU A 47 23.71 15.24 8.82
C GLU A 47 22.45 15.31 9.67
N ALA A 48 21.60 14.28 9.58
CA ALA A 48 20.32 14.23 10.28
C ALA A 48 19.92 12.79 10.69
N PRO A 49 19.14 12.63 11.76
CA PRO A 49 18.57 11.32 12.11
C PRO A 49 17.56 10.87 11.04
N ILE A 50 17.48 9.56 10.82
CA ILE A 50 16.45 8.94 9.99
C ILE A 50 15.42 8.33 10.95
N PRO A 51 14.24 8.95 11.13
CA PRO A 51 13.32 8.56 12.19
C PRO A 51 12.68 7.20 11.94
N TYR A 52 12.43 6.86 10.66
CA TYR A 52 11.80 5.61 10.26
C TYR A 52 12.61 4.94 9.15
N ARG A 53 12.91 3.65 9.34
CA ARG A 53 13.58 2.83 8.34
C ARG A 53 12.65 2.53 7.15
N PRO A 54 13.18 2.24 5.96
CA PRO A 54 12.41 1.59 4.91
C PRO A 54 11.78 0.27 5.39
N VAL A 55 10.62 -0.04 4.84
CA VAL A 55 9.84 -1.25 5.13
C VAL A 55 9.66 -2.07 3.87
N ILE A 56 9.58 -3.40 4.03
CA ILE A 56 9.44 -4.32 2.89
C ILE A 56 8.04 -4.95 2.93
N GLY A 57 7.31 -4.76 1.83
CA GLY A 57 6.02 -5.40 1.60
C GLY A 57 6.16 -6.69 0.80
N LEU A 58 5.36 -7.70 1.15
CA LEU A 58 5.24 -8.92 0.35
C LEU A 58 3.94 -8.90 -0.46
N GLU A 59 4.06 -9.11 -1.78
CA GLU A 59 2.92 -9.19 -2.67
C GLU A 59 2.21 -10.54 -2.52
N ILE A 60 0.88 -10.48 -2.40
CA ILE A 60 -0.02 -11.62 -2.51
C ILE A 60 -1.17 -11.28 -3.48
N ARG A 61 -1.93 -12.30 -3.86
CA ARG A 61 -3.13 -12.19 -4.68
C ARG A 61 -4.33 -12.80 -3.97
N ASP A 62 -5.54 -12.38 -4.34
CA ASP A 62 -6.79 -12.97 -3.86
C ASP A 62 -7.14 -14.34 -4.47
N ARG A 63 -6.39 -14.76 -5.50
CA ARG A 63 -6.34 -16.12 -6.04
C ARG A 63 -4.91 -16.49 -6.43
N ARG A 64 -4.67 -17.79 -6.64
CA ARG A 64 -3.41 -18.27 -7.25
C ARG A 64 -3.12 -17.54 -8.57
N PRO A 65 -1.96 -16.87 -8.71
CA PRO A 65 -1.54 -16.25 -9.96
C PRO A 65 -1.27 -17.30 -11.05
N ASP A 66 -1.64 -16.99 -12.28
CA ASP A 66 -1.37 -17.78 -13.48
C ASP A 66 -0.23 -17.21 -14.33
N ASP A 67 0.20 -15.99 -14.03
CA ASP A 67 1.19 -15.20 -14.75
C ASP A 67 2.57 -15.14 -14.06
N TRP A 68 2.71 -15.73 -12.88
CA TRP A 68 3.97 -15.74 -12.13
C TRP A 68 4.91 -16.85 -12.59
N SER A 69 6.21 -16.60 -12.42
CA SER A 69 7.25 -17.61 -12.66
C SER A 69 6.99 -18.88 -11.82
N PRO A 70 7.13 -20.09 -12.39
CA PRO A 70 6.97 -21.35 -11.65
C PRO A 70 7.85 -21.44 -10.39
N LEU A 71 9.04 -20.83 -10.42
CA LEU A 71 9.93 -20.79 -9.25
C LEU A 71 9.28 -20.02 -8.08
N LEU A 72 8.67 -18.87 -8.36
CA LEU A 72 7.96 -18.10 -7.34
C LEU A 72 6.72 -18.84 -6.83
N LEU A 73 6.00 -19.52 -7.73
CA LEU A 73 4.84 -20.33 -7.35
C LEU A 73 5.26 -21.51 -6.44
N GLN A 74 6.43 -22.09 -6.66
CA GLN A 74 6.97 -23.19 -5.86
C GLN A 74 7.28 -22.77 -4.42
N GLU A 75 7.89 -21.59 -4.23
CA GLU A 75 8.22 -21.07 -2.90
C GLU A 75 6.98 -20.91 -2.00
N TRP A 76 5.81 -20.62 -2.58
CA TRP A 76 4.55 -20.39 -1.85
C TRP A 76 3.52 -21.52 -2.03
N ALA A 77 3.92 -22.66 -2.59
CA ALA A 77 3.00 -23.68 -3.09
C ALA A 77 1.97 -24.17 -2.06
N GLU A 78 2.33 -24.20 -0.78
CA GLU A 78 1.46 -24.67 0.32
C GLU A 78 0.36 -23.66 0.72
N VAL A 79 0.53 -22.38 0.39
CA VAL A 79 -0.33 -21.29 0.89
C VAL A 79 -0.95 -20.43 -0.21
N ILE A 80 -0.44 -20.49 -1.43
CA ILE A 80 -0.79 -19.59 -2.55
C ILE A 80 -2.27 -19.64 -3.01
N ASP A 81 -3.00 -20.70 -2.65
CA ASP A 81 -4.44 -20.81 -2.95
C ASP A 81 -5.34 -20.16 -1.87
N ASP A 82 -4.78 -19.73 -0.73
CA ASP A 82 -5.51 -19.14 0.39
C ASP A 82 -4.84 -17.80 0.80
N PRO A 83 -5.44 -16.64 0.48
CA PRO A 83 -4.81 -15.35 0.75
C PRO A 83 -4.54 -15.10 2.23
N GLY A 84 -5.35 -15.66 3.13
CA GLY A 84 -5.13 -15.54 4.57
C GLY A 84 -3.89 -16.31 5.03
N LYS A 85 -3.78 -17.58 4.61
CA LYS A 85 -2.57 -18.39 4.89
C LYS A 85 -1.33 -17.79 4.23
N TRP A 86 -1.45 -17.28 3.01
CA TRP A 86 -0.34 -16.66 2.30
C TRP A 86 0.15 -15.39 3.01
N ALA A 87 -0.76 -14.52 3.44
CA ALA A 87 -0.41 -13.35 4.24
C ALA A 87 0.28 -13.71 5.56
N LYS A 88 -0.18 -14.77 6.22
CA LYS A 88 0.44 -15.28 7.45
C LYS A 88 1.85 -15.83 7.18
N ALA A 89 2.03 -16.60 6.13
CA ALA A 89 3.35 -17.09 5.71
C ALA A 89 4.30 -15.94 5.36
N GLY A 90 3.81 -14.90 4.68
CA GLY A 90 4.58 -13.69 4.39
C GLY A 90 5.01 -12.94 5.66
N GLN A 91 4.13 -12.85 6.66
CA GLN A 91 4.48 -12.32 7.98
C GLN A 91 5.59 -13.16 8.64
N ASP A 92 5.47 -14.49 8.61
CA ASP A 92 6.44 -15.39 9.24
C ASP A 92 7.80 -15.40 8.49
N ALA A 93 7.78 -15.07 7.20
CA ALA A 93 8.98 -14.84 6.39
C ALA A 93 9.65 -13.46 6.63
N GLY A 94 9.09 -12.62 7.51
CA GLY A 94 9.69 -11.35 7.92
C GLY A 94 9.23 -10.13 7.13
N ALA A 95 8.12 -10.20 6.40
CA ALA A 95 7.52 -9.02 5.79
C ALA A 95 7.13 -7.97 6.86
N ASP A 96 7.28 -6.69 6.54
CA ASP A 96 6.81 -5.61 7.41
C ASP A 96 5.32 -5.31 7.18
N LEU A 97 4.85 -5.50 5.95
CA LEU A 97 3.48 -5.29 5.51
C LEU A 97 3.11 -6.28 4.42
N ILE A 98 1.80 -6.41 4.16
CA ILE A 98 1.28 -7.19 3.05
C ILE A 98 0.72 -6.24 1.99
N GLN A 99 0.98 -6.53 0.72
CA GLN A 99 0.34 -5.88 -0.40
C GLN A 99 -0.49 -6.93 -1.15
N MET A 100 -1.81 -6.78 -1.13
CA MET A 100 -2.69 -7.66 -1.89
C MET A 100 -3.16 -6.97 -3.17
N THR A 101 -2.96 -7.59 -4.31
CA THR A 101 -3.57 -7.17 -5.58
C THR A 101 -4.78 -8.05 -5.87
N LEU A 102 -5.95 -7.43 -6.00
CA LEU A 102 -7.18 -8.09 -6.41
C LEU A 102 -7.12 -8.41 -7.90
N ASN A 103 -7.50 -9.62 -8.29
CA ASN A 103 -7.51 -10.02 -9.68
C ASN A 103 -8.81 -9.60 -10.38
N LEU A 104 -8.72 -9.43 -11.70
CA LEU A 104 -9.87 -9.11 -12.54
C LEU A 104 -10.90 -10.24 -12.55
N THR A 105 -10.43 -11.47 -12.49
CA THR A 105 -11.26 -12.68 -12.56
C THR A 105 -11.01 -13.62 -11.40
N ASP A 106 -11.97 -14.51 -11.14
CA ASP A 106 -11.79 -15.66 -10.26
C ASP A 106 -10.98 -16.78 -10.93
N LYS A 107 -10.83 -17.91 -10.23
CA LYS A 107 -10.10 -19.08 -10.71
C LYS A 107 -10.72 -19.78 -11.93
N ASP A 108 -12.00 -19.54 -12.19
CA ASP A 108 -12.74 -20.12 -13.31
C ASP A 108 -12.83 -19.11 -14.49
N GLY A 109 -12.16 -17.95 -14.38
CA GLY A 109 -12.13 -16.91 -15.40
C GLY A 109 -13.36 -16.00 -15.40
N LYS A 110 -14.22 -16.07 -14.38
CA LYS A 110 -15.38 -15.17 -14.27
C LYS A 110 -14.96 -13.84 -13.64
N PRO A 111 -15.64 -12.71 -13.94
CA PRO A 111 -15.33 -11.44 -13.28
C PRO A 111 -15.33 -11.57 -11.77
N ASN A 112 -14.33 -10.97 -11.12
CA ASN A 112 -14.26 -10.92 -9.67
C ASN A 112 -15.43 -10.09 -9.12
N THR A 113 -15.83 -10.38 -7.89
CA THR A 113 -17.02 -9.80 -7.28
C THR A 113 -16.66 -9.00 -6.03
N PRO A 114 -17.43 -7.95 -5.71
CA PRO A 114 -17.31 -7.22 -4.45
C PRO A 114 -17.24 -8.13 -3.22
N GLU A 115 -18.10 -9.14 -3.16
CA GLU A 115 -18.22 -10.05 -2.03
C GLU A 115 -16.97 -10.91 -1.88
N ALA A 116 -16.42 -11.42 -3.00
CA ALA A 116 -15.19 -12.19 -3.00
C ALA A 116 -13.98 -11.34 -2.60
N ALA A 117 -13.86 -10.11 -3.12
CA ALA A 117 -12.81 -9.18 -2.76
C ALA A 117 -12.83 -8.85 -1.26
N VAL A 118 -14.02 -8.53 -0.71
CA VAL A 118 -14.20 -8.26 0.72
C VAL A 118 -13.84 -9.49 1.56
N ALA A 119 -14.27 -10.69 1.15
CA ALA A 119 -13.96 -11.93 1.86
C ALA A 119 -12.44 -12.21 1.86
N ALA A 120 -11.76 -12.02 0.74
CA ALA A 120 -10.32 -12.18 0.63
C ALA A 120 -9.56 -11.20 1.54
N VAL A 121 -9.91 -9.90 1.50
CA VAL A 121 -9.31 -8.89 2.38
C VAL A 121 -9.54 -9.24 3.85
N LYS A 122 -10.76 -9.63 4.24
CA LYS A 122 -11.07 -10.02 5.62
C LYS A 122 -10.34 -11.28 6.06
N SER A 123 -10.13 -12.24 5.15
CA SER A 123 -9.32 -13.43 5.42
C SER A 123 -7.87 -13.04 5.77
N VAL A 124 -7.27 -12.14 4.99
CA VAL A 124 -5.94 -11.57 5.26
C VAL A 124 -5.90 -10.84 6.60
N LEU A 125 -6.87 -9.96 6.86
CA LEU A 125 -6.95 -9.21 8.12
C LEU A 125 -7.11 -10.13 9.34
N GLY A 126 -7.82 -11.25 9.20
CA GLY A 126 -8.02 -12.22 10.28
C GLY A 126 -6.82 -13.13 10.53
N ALA A 127 -6.05 -13.45 9.50
CA ALA A 127 -4.91 -14.37 9.59
C ALA A 127 -3.56 -13.65 9.83
N CYS A 128 -3.43 -12.40 9.41
CA CYS A 128 -2.20 -11.61 9.47
C CYS A 128 -2.40 -10.33 10.28
N SER A 129 -1.42 -10.02 11.12
CA SER A 129 -1.46 -8.88 12.05
C SER A 129 -0.76 -7.62 11.51
N LEU A 130 -0.13 -7.72 10.34
CA LEU A 130 0.59 -6.62 9.69
C LEU A 130 -0.36 -5.62 9.03
N PRO A 131 0.09 -4.37 8.81
CA PRO A 131 -0.62 -3.44 7.94
C PRO A 131 -0.78 -3.99 6.51
N LEU A 132 -1.85 -3.56 5.84
CA LEU A 132 -2.26 -4.07 4.55
C LEU A 132 -2.46 -2.95 3.52
N ILE A 133 -1.87 -3.15 2.34
CA ILE A 133 -2.11 -2.38 1.13
C ILE A 133 -3.03 -3.22 0.23
N VAL A 134 -4.06 -2.62 -0.36
CA VAL A 134 -4.98 -3.31 -1.28
C VAL A 134 -5.02 -2.55 -2.60
N PHE A 135 -4.60 -3.23 -3.66
CA PHE A 135 -4.67 -2.73 -5.03
C PHE A 135 -5.79 -3.42 -5.80
N GLY A 136 -6.52 -2.67 -6.61
CA GLY A 136 -7.45 -3.20 -7.59
C GLY A 136 -6.74 -3.86 -8.79
N PRO A 137 -7.51 -4.47 -9.71
CA PRO A 137 -6.98 -5.13 -10.91
C PRO A 137 -6.42 -4.19 -11.98
N GLY A 138 -6.59 -2.88 -11.85
CA GLY A 138 -6.03 -1.85 -12.73
C GLY A 138 -6.97 -1.38 -13.85
N GLN A 139 -8.23 -1.82 -13.86
CA GLN A 139 -9.26 -1.26 -14.75
C GLN A 139 -10.20 -0.39 -13.93
N ALA A 140 -10.36 0.88 -14.30
CA ALA A 140 -11.01 1.88 -13.46
C ALA A 140 -12.40 1.48 -12.93
N GLU A 141 -13.24 0.88 -13.79
CA GLU A 141 -14.57 0.41 -13.38
C GLU A 141 -14.48 -0.73 -12.35
N MET A 142 -13.57 -1.67 -12.56
CA MET A 142 -13.38 -2.82 -11.67
C MET A 142 -12.67 -2.43 -10.38
N ASP A 143 -11.67 -1.54 -10.43
CA ASP A 143 -11.04 -0.97 -9.25
C ASP A 143 -12.09 -0.34 -8.33
N ASN A 144 -12.98 0.47 -8.90
CA ASN A 144 -14.03 1.14 -8.13
C ASN A 144 -15.07 0.16 -7.60
N ALA A 145 -15.48 -0.82 -8.42
CA ALA A 145 -16.46 -1.85 -8.02
C ALA A 145 -15.96 -2.71 -6.85
N LEU A 146 -14.66 -2.99 -6.79
CA LEU A 146 -14.08 -3.85 -5.76
C LEU A 146 -13.56 -3.07 -4.53
N LEU A 147 -12.89 -1.94 -4.74
CA LEU A 147 -12.25 -1.19 -3.64
C LEU A 147 -13.24 -0.42 -2.77
N VAL A 148 -14.38 0.04 -3.33
CA VAL A 148 -15.39 0.74 -2.53
C VAL A 148 -15.97 -0.17 -1.43
N PRO A 149 -16.47 -1.38 -1.75
CA PRO A 149 -16.95 -2.32 -0.74
C PRO A 149 -15.86 -2.80 0.22
N VAL A 150 -14.61 -2.97 -0.27
CA VAL A 150 -13.47 -3.29 0.58
C VAL A 150 -13.22 -2.21 1.63
N ALA A 151 -13.18 -0.94 1.23
CA ALA A 151 -12.97 0.18 2.13
C ALA A 151 -14.10 0.27 3.20
N GLU A 152 -15.35 0.12 2.78
CA GLU A 152 -16.50 0.15 3.71
C GLU A 152 -16.44 -1.00 4.72
N ALA A 153 -16.12 -2.21 4.25
CA ALA A 153 -16.09 -3.41 5.08
C ALA A 153 -14.89 -3.50 6.02
N THR A 154 -13.87 -2.63 5.83
CA THR A 154 -12.62 -2.61 6.60
C THR A 154 -12.35 -1.28 7.28
N LYS A 155 -13.38 -0.44 7.42
CA LYS A 155 -13.32 0.84 8.11
C LYS A 155 -12.60 0.72 9.45
N GLY A 156 -11.66 1.62 9.69
CA GLY A 156 -10.85 1.65 10.91
C GLY A 156 -9.49 0.94 10.80
N GLU A 157 -9.30 0.01 9.85
CA GLU A 157 -8.03 -0.71 9.68
C GLU A 157 -6.87 0.14 9.15
N ARG A 158 -7.18 1.34 8.63
CA ARG A 158 -6.20 2.28 8.06
C ARG A 158 -5.33 1.63 6.96
N LEU A 159 -5.99 0.94 6.04
CA LEU A 159 -5.40 0.39 4.82
C LEU A 159 -4.79 1.48 3.93
N VAL A 160 -3.92 1.09 3.00
CA VAL A 160 -3.58 1.90 1.83
C VAL A 160 -4.33 1.33 0.63
N LEU A 161 -5.17 2.13 0.00
CA LEU A 161 -5.95 1.73 -1.18
C LEU A 161 -5.28 2.24 -2.45
N GLY A 162 -5.32 1.44 -3.50
CA GLY A 162 -4.75 1.84 -4.77
C GLY A 162 -5.30 1.09 -5.96
N ILE A 163 -5.00 1.54 -7.17
CA ILE A 163 -4.05 2.62 -7.43
C ILE A 163 -4.79 3.87 -7.91
N CYS A 164 -4.52 5.01 -7.28
CA CYS A 164 -5.00 6.29 -7.80
C CYS A 164 -4.13 6.71 -8.98
N GLU A 165 -4.77 6.96 -10.11
CA GLU A 165 -4.18 7.56 -11.31
C GLU A 165 -4.99 8.80 -11.72
N ASP A 166 -4.45 9.63 -12.61
CA ASP A 166 -5.08 10.90 -13.07
C ASP A 166 -6.56 10.74 -13.48
N LYS A 167 -6.91 9.61 -14.11
CA LYS A 167 -8.28 9.34 -14.56
C LYS A 167 -9.12 8.50 -13.58
N ASN A 168 -8.53 7.93 -12.53
CA ASN A 168 -9.19 7.00 -11.62
C ASN A 168 -8.93 7.27 -10.11
N TYR A 169 -8.59 8.50 -9.71
CA TYR A 169 -8.35 8.80 -8.29
C TYR A 169 -9.63 9.09 -7.50
N ARG A 170 -10.64 9.73 -8.09
CA ARG A 170 -11.73 10.38 -7.35
C ARG A 170 -12.51 9.43 -6.45
N THR A 171 -12.96 8.30 -6.99
CA THR A 171 -13.76 7.33 -6.25
C THR A 171 -12.94 6.64 -5.15
N ILE A 172 -11.69 6.28 -5.45
CA ILE A 172 -10.76 5.67 -4.50
C ILE A 172 -10.47 6.62 -3.34
N VAL A 173 -10.20 7.90 -3.63
CA VAL A 173 -9.97 8.93 -2.61
C VAL A 173 -11.21 9.16 -1.76
N ALA A 174 -12.39 9.25 -2.39
CA ALA A 174 -13.65 9.46 -1.67
C ALA A 174 -13.93 8.32 -0.66
N THR A 175 -13.80 7.06 -1.09
CA THR A 175 -14.02 5.93 -0.19
C THR A 175 -12.92 5.80 0.86
N ALA A 176 -11.65 6.08 0.51
CA ALA A 176 -10.56 6.10 1.47
C ALA A 176 -10.77 7.17 2.56
N MET A 177 -11.22 8.36 2.18
CA MET A 177 -11.52 9.44 3.12
C MET A 177 -12.67 9.06 4.05
N ALA A 178 -13.78 8.55 3.51
CA ALA A 178 -14.97 8.16 4.27
C ALA A 178 -14.70 7.04 5.32
N ASN A 179 -13.75 6.15 5.02
CA ASN A 179 -13.47 4.96 5.83
C ASN A 179 -12.15 5.01 6.62
N GLY A 180 -11.41 6.12 6.54
CA GLY A 180 -10.18 6.31 7.33
C GLY A 180 -8.93 5.62 6.74
N HIS A 181 -8.87 5.43 5.43
CA HIS A 181 -7.77 4.80 4.70
C HIS A 181 -6.85 5.79 3.99
N LEU A 182 -5.66 5.36 3.63
CA LEU A 182 -4.71 6.11 2.83
C LEU A 182 -4.88 5.74 1.36
N VAL A 183 -4.22 6.48 0.47
CA VAL A 183 -4.16 6.15 -0.95
C VAL A 183 -2.73 6.04 -1.47
N ASN A 184 -2.53 5.15 -2.43
CA ASN A 184 -1.35 5.10 -3.29
C ASN A 184 -1.63 5.93 -4.55
N ALA A 185 -0.75 6.89 -4.85
CA ALA A 185 -0.83 7.79 -6.00
C ALA A 185 0.25 7.44 -7.02
N ARG A 186 -0.13 6.75 -8.10
CA ARG A 186 0.81 6.25 -9.11
C ARG A 186 0.88 7.15 -10.33
N THR A 187 2.11 7.35 -10.82
CA THR A 187 2.39 8.12 -12.04
C THR A 187 3.52 7.48 -12.84
N PRO A 188 3.58 7.67 -14.17
CA PRO A 188 4.55 7.00 -15.03
C PRO A 188 5.89 7.75 -15.07
N MET A 189 6.72 7.61 -14.03
CA MET A 189 8.09 8.15 -13.95
C MET A 189 8.22 9.65 -14.27
N ASP A 190 7.17 10.44 -14.00
CA ASP A 190 7.14 11.88 -14.30
C ASP A 190 6.84 12.69 -13.03
N VAL A 191 7.79 13.54 -12.64
CA VAL A 191 7.70 14.34 -11.41
C VAL A 191 6.59 15.40 -11.47
N ASN A 192 6.26 15.93 -12.66
CA ASN A 192 5.20 16.90 -12.83
C ASN A 192 3.84 16.23 -12.69
N LEU A 193 3.66 15.06 -13.31
CA LEU A 193 2.45 14.25 -13.13
C LEU A 193 2.29 13.82 -11.68
N ALA A 194 3.38 13.39 -11.03
CA ALA A 194 3.36 13.03 -9.62
C ALA A 194 2.89 14.21 -8.76
N LYS A 195 3.45 15.40 -8.96
CA LYS A 195 3.03 16.62 -8.26
C LYS A 195 1.57 16.96 -8.53
N GLN A 196 1.13 16.91 -9.80
CA GLN A 196 -0.25 17.24 -10.18
C GLN A 196 -1.25 16.28 -9.55
N LEU A 197 -1.00 14.97 -9.59
CA LEU A 197 -1.88 13.98 -8.99
C LEU A 197 -2.02 14.19 -7.48
N ASN A 198 -0.91 14.48 -6.78
CA ASN A 198 -0.96 14.79 -5.35
C ASN A 198 -1.76 16.06 -5.03
N ILE A 199 -1.69 17.09 -5.88
CA ILE A 199 -2.54 18.29 -5.75
C ILE A 199 -4.01 17.92 -5.93
N LEU A 200 -4.35 17.20 -6.99
CA LEU A 200 -5.73 16.78 -7.26
C LEU A 200 -6.34 15.93 -6.13
N ILE A 201 -5.56 15.01 -5.56
CA ILE A 201 -5.99 14.21 -4.40
C ILE A 201 -6.17 15.09 -3.16
N SER A 202 -5.25 16.04 -2.92
CA SER A 202 -5.32 16.95 -1.77
C SER A 202 -6.51 17.93 -1.88
N ASP A 203 -6.83 18.40 -3.09
CA ASP A 203 -7.96 19.31 -3.35
C ASP A 203 -9.33 18.64 -3.08
N MET A 204 -9.39 17.31 -3.06
CA MET A 204 -10.57 16.56 -2.60
C MET A 204 -10.72 16.55 -1.07
N GLY A 205 -9.75 17.11 -0.33
CA GLY A 205 -9.73 17.18 1.11
C GLY A 205 -8.99 16.02 1.81
N LEU A 206 -8.35 15.11 1.07
CA LEU A 206 -7.52 14.08 1.67
C LEU A 206 -6.19 14.71 2.16
N PRO A 207 -5.86 14.61 3.46
CA PRO A 207 -4.60 15.13 3.98
C PRO A 207 -3.37 14.54 3.26
N ALA A 208 -2.37 15.38 2.98
CA ALA A 208 -1.18 14.96 2.24
C ALA A 208 -0.30 13.93 3.00
N ASP A 209 -0.48 13.77 4.31
CA ASP A 209 0.11 12.71 5.12
C ASP A 209 -0.65 11.37 5.04
N ARG A 210 -1.68 11.28 4.18
CA ARG A 210 -2.40 10.06 3.82
C ARG A 210 -2.20 9.65 2.37
N ILE A 211 -1.22 10.22 1.69
CA ILE A 211 -0.88 9.92 0.29
C ILE A 211 0.52 9.30 0.23
N LEU A 212 0.62 8.11 -0.35
CA LEU A 212 1.89 7.47 -0.70
C LEU A 212 2.15 7.62 -2.19
N MET A 213 3.27 8.24 -2.56
CA MET A 213 3.66 8.43 -3.95
C MET A 213 4.27 7.16 -4.53
N ASP A 214 3.80 6.77 -5.72
CA ASP A 214 4.33 5.67 -6.50
C ASP A 214 4.79 6.20 -7.88
N PRO A 215 6.10 6.40 -8.08
CA PRO A 215 6.60 6.94 -9.33
C PRO A 215 6.61 5.92 -10.48
N THR A 216 6.10 4.70 -10.28
CA THR A 216 6.26 3.54 -11.18
C THR A 216 7.72 3.26 -11.49
N THR A 217 8.33 2.24 -10.90
CA THR A 217 9.73 1.91 -11.18
C THR A 217 9.86 0.95 -12.36
N GLY A 218 10.81 1.18 -13.25
CA GLY A 218 11.24 0.17 -14.22
C GLY A 218 12.16 -0.86 -13.56
N ALA A 219 11.92 -2.16 -13.82
CA ALA A 219 12.90 -3.19 -13.53
C ALA A 219 13.99 -3.14 -14.62
N LEU A 220 15.27 -3.14 -14.20
CA LEU A 220 16.44 -3.21 -15.09
C LEU A 220 16.84 -4.66 -15.36
#